data_AF-A0A520HDN1-F1
#
_entry.id   AF-A0A520HDN1-F1
#
_cell.length_a   1.000
_cell.length_b   1.000
_cell.length_c   1.000
_cell.angle_alpha   90.00
_cell.angle_beta   90.00
_cell.angle_gamma   90.00
#
_symmetry.space_group_name_H-M   'P 1'
#
loop_
_entity.id
_entity.type
_entity.pdbx_description
1 polymer ?
#
loop_
_entity_poly.entity_id
_entity_poly.type
_entity_poly.pdbx_seq_one_letter_code
_entity_poly.pdbx_strand_id
1 'polypeptide(L)'
;MHMEPGIVDGTKMLLSYATASACALCAAKSALDHVRREGAGSLALRGVIATLLVFVFFEVFPHAPVGVSEVHLILGSSLFLILGAAPTAIGLAAGLALQSLFFEPQDLPQYGMNVTTLLAALFAMQAVARRVLPADRPYVELGYGHVLKMSLVFQGGIVAWVAFWTIYGRGAGAETLQSVGSFGAAYMTVVLLEPLVDLAILAAAKRWRGRAGRGGALVFARRLHHAA
;
A
#
# COMPACT_ATOMS: atom_id res chain seq x y z
N MET A 1 8.94 2.10 -6.04
CA MET A 1 8.57 2.71 -4.75
C MET A 1 9.79 3.22 -4.03
N HIS A 2 10.94 2.57 -4.24
CA HIS A 2 12.25 3.10 -3.89
C HIS A 2 12.54 4.33 -4.73
N MET A 3 12.78 5.44 -4.07
CA MET A 3 13.28 6.64 -4.72
C MET A 3 14.79 6.50 -4.87
N GLU A 4 15.33 6.90 -6.01
CA GLU A 4 16.78 6.81 -6.22
C GLU A 4 17.54 7.68 -5.22
N PRO A 5 18.67 7.19 -4.64
CA PRO A 5 19.52 7.98 -3.78
C PRO A 5 19.91 9.32 -4.39
N GLY A 6 19.82 10.40 -3.59
CA GLY A 6 20.17 11.75 -4.02
C GLY A 6 19.04 12.56 -4.66
N ILE A 7 17.81 12.04 -4.79
CA ILE A 7 16.66 12.87 -5.20
C ILE A 7 16.35 13.93 -4.14
N VAL A 8 16.33 13.54 -2.87
CA VAL A 8 16.08 14.42 -1.72
C VAL A 8 17.29 14.33 -0.81
N ASP A 9 17.92 15.47 -0.52
CA ASP A 9 19.16 15.50 0.25
C ASP A 9 19.20 16.63 1.29
N GLY A 10 20.08 16.46 2.28
CA GLY A 10 20.31 17.44 3.35
C GLY A 10 19.04 17.82 4.12
N THR A 11 18.74 19.13 4.19
CA THR A 11 17.58 19.65 4.97
C THR A 11 16.23 19.20 4.43
N LYS A 12 16.13 18.82 3.15
CA LYS A 12 14.89 18.35 2.54
C LYS A 12 14.45 16.98 3.10
N MET A 13 15.39 16.19 3.63
CA MET A 13 15.08 14.93 4.31
C MET A 13 14.25 15.11 5.59
N LEU A 14 14.26 16.32 6.19
CA LEU A 14 13.44 16.59 7.37
C LEU A 14 11.95 16.37 7.10
N LEU A 15 11.48 16.73 5.90
CA LEU A 15 10.08 16.53 5.51
C LEU A 15 9.74 15.04 5.40
N SER A 16 10.70 14.21 5.00
CA SER A 16 10.55 12.75 4.96
C SER A 16 10.29 12.21 6.36
N TYR A 17 11.08 12.62 7.36
CA TYR A 17 10.85 12.21 8.75
C TYR A 17 9.54 12.73 9.33
N ALA A 18 9.16 13.98 9.00
CA ALA A 18 7.90 14.55 9.46
C ALA A 18 6.67 13.80 8.90
N THR A 19 6.67 13.54 7.59
CA THR A 19 5.59 12.77 6.93
C THR A 19 5.59 11.31 7.37
N ALA A 20 6.75 10.69 7.56
CA ALA A 20 6.87 9.34 8.10
C ALA A 20 6.32 9.24 9.51
N SER A 21 6.61 10.22 10.37
CA SER A 21 6.07 10.31 11.73
C SER A 21 4.54 10.46 11.71
N ALA A 22 3.99 11.29 10.82
CA ALA A 22 2.54 11.40 10.65
C ALA A 22 1.90 10.09 10.20
N CYS A 23 2.49 9.41 9.21
CA CYS A 23 2.02 8.09 8.76
C CYS A 23 2.12 7.03 9.87
N ALA A 24 3.19 7.05 10.65
CA ALA A 24 3.39 6.16 11.79
C ALA A 24 2.34 6.39 12.88
N LEU A 25 1.99 7.64 13.18
CA LEU A 25 0.90 7.94 14.12
C LEU A 25 -0.46 7.46 13.60
N CYS A 26 -0.74 7.63 12.30
CA CYS A 26 -1.95 7.09 11.68
C CYS A 26 -1.99 5.55 11.73
N ALA A 27 -0.86 4.88 11.50
CA ALA A 27 -0.73 3.44 11.60
C ALA A 27 -0.91 2.95 13.04
N ALA A 28 -0.27 3.62 14.01
CA ALA A 28 -0.40 3.31 15.44
C ALA A 28 -1.85 3.48 15.92
N LYS A 29 -2.51 4.57 15.54
CA LYS A 29 -3.94 4.77 15.83
C LYS A 29 -4.79 3.65 15.23
N SER A 30 -4.55 3.31 13.97
CA SER A 30 -5.30 2.24 13.28
C SER A 30 -5.06 0.88 13.94
N ALA A 31 -3.84 0.59 14.38
CA ALA A 31 -3.48 -0.61 15.12
C ALA A 31 -4.20 -0.67 16.47
N LEU A 32 -4.22 0.43 17.24
CA LEU A 32 -4.97 0.50 18.51
C LEU A 32 -6.47 0.26 18.31
N ASP A 33 -7.07 0.88 17.30
CA ASP A 33 -8.46 0.66 16.95
C ASP A 33 -8.73 -0.79 16.53
N HIS A 34 -7.79 -1.42 15.81
CA HIS A 34 -7.86 -2.85 15.45
C HIS A 34 -7.80 -3.75 16.67
N VAL A 35 -6.84 -3.53 17.58
CA VAL A 35 -6.71 -4.31 18.82
C VAL A 35 -7.99 -4.21 19.66
N ARG A 36 -8.59 -3.03 19.76
CA ARG A 36 -9.84 -2.82 20.50
C ARG A 36 -11.05 -3.55 19.89
N ARG A 37 -11.08 -3.72 18.57
CA ARG A 37 -12.23 -4.29 17.85
C ARG A 37 -12.10 -5.79 17.55
N GLU A 38 -10.88 -6.24 17.26
CA GLU A 38 -10.59 -7.58 16.73
C GLU A 38 -9.49 -8.31 17.52
N GLY A 39 -8.87 -7.66 18.50
CA GLY A 39 -7.85 -8.24 19.38
C GLY A 39 -6.42 -8.17 18.82
N ALA A 40 -5.44 -8.22 19.73
CA ALA A 40 -4.03 -8.16 19.38
C ALA A 40 -3.55 -9.37 18.57
N GLY A 41 -4.09 -10.56 18.81
CA GLY A 41 -3.73 -11.77 18.06
C GLY A 41 -4.09 -11.66 16.56
N SER A 42 -5.25 -11.06 16.24
CA SER A 42 -5.66 -10.78 14.86
C SER A 42 -4.69 -9.80 14.19
N LEU A 43 -4.33 -8.70 14.88
CA LEU A 43 -3.38 -7.73 14.34
C LEU A 43 -2.02 -8.36 14.07
N ALA A 44 -1.49 -9.14 15.03
CA ALA A 44 -0.20 -9.79 14.90
C ALA A 44 -0.17 -10.79 13.73
N LEU A 45 -1.15 -11.69 13.66
CA LEU A 45 -1.22 -12.70 12.60
C LEU A 45 -1.35 -12.06 11.23
N ARG A 46 -2.31 -11.15 11.05
CA ARG A 46 -2.53 -10.49 9.76
C ARG A 46 -1.38 -9.56 9.38
N GLY A 47 -0.75 -8.92 10.37
CA GLY A 47 0.45 -8.11 10.17
C GLY A 47 1.60 -8.95 9.63
N VAL A 48 1.88 -10.11 10.23
CA VAL A 48 2.91 -11.05 9.75
C VAL A 48 2.59 -11.53 8.33
N ILE A 49 1.35 -11.94 8.06
CA ILE A 49 0.93 -12.35 6.71
C ILE A 49 1.14 -11.20 5.72
N ALA A 50 0.71 -9.98 6.06
CA ALA A 50 0.90 -8.81 5.20
C ALA A 50 2.38 -8.53 4.95
N THR A 51 3.24 -8.58 5.98
CA THR A 51 4.69 -8.38 5.84
C THR A 51 5.31 -9.39 4.89
N LEU A 52 4.99 -10.68 5.05
CA LEU A 52 5.53 -11.74 4.18
C LEU A 52 5.07 -11.57 2.73
N LEU A 53 3.79 -11.25 2.53
CA LEU A 53 3.25 -10.99 1.19
C LEU A 53 3.91 -9.78 0.53
N VAL A 54 4.00 -8.64 1.24
CA VAL A 54 4.68 -7.44 0.74
C VAL A 54 6.13 -7.72 0.39
N PHE A 55 6.84 -8.44 1.25
CA PHE A 55 8.22 -8.83 0.98
C PHE A 55 8.34 -9.67 -0.30
N VAL A 56 7.45 -10.65 -0.51
CA VAL A 56 7.39 -11.42 -1.77
C VAL A 56 7.06 -10.53 -2.96
N PHE A 57 6.15 -9.58 -2.81
CA PHE A 57 5.78 -8.66 -3.88
C PHE A 57 6.94 -7.75 -4.29
N PHE A 58 7.80 -7.37 -3.37
CA PHE A 58 8.94 -6.52 -3.67
C PHE A 58 10.14 -7.29 -4.21
N GLU A 59 10.43 -8.48 -3.70
CA GLU A 59 11.63 -9.24 -4.07
C GLU A 59 11.41 -10.24 -5.21
N VAL A 60 10.22 -10.84 -5.29
CA VAL A 60 9.97 -11.98 -6.20
C VAL A 60 9.17 -11.55 -7.44
N PHE A 61 8.24 -10.62 -7.30
CA PHE A 61 7.44 -10.18 -8.44
C PHE A 61 8.26 -9.24 -9.35
N PRO A 62 7.89 -9.14 -10.65
CA PRO A 62 8.59 -8.26 -11.57
C PRO A 62 8.58 -6.81 -11.09
N HIS A 63 9.77 -6.25 -10.94
CA HIS A 63 10.01 -4.84 -10.66
C HIS A 63 11.07 -4.30 -11.63
N ALA A 64 10.99 -3.01 -11.97
CA ALA A 64 11.93 -2.39 -12.89
C ALA A 64 12.20 -0.92 -12.51
N PRO A 65 13.47 -0.47 -12.56
CA PRO A 65 13.81 0.94 -12.36
C PRO A 65 13.32 1.77 -13.54
N VAL A 66 12.57 2.85 -13.26
CA VAL A 66 12.11 3.79 -14.29
C VAL A 66 12.25 5.22 -13.81
N GLY A 67 13.32 5.88 -14.26
CA GLY A 67 13.50 7.32 -14.13
C GLY A 67 13.85 7.76 -12.71
N VAL A 68 12.85 7.91 -11.84
CA VAL A 68 13.01 8.47 -10.49
C VAL A 68 12.63 7.49 -9.38
N SER A 69 12.01 6.37 -9.75
CA SER A 69 11.66 5.32 -8.81
C SER A 69 11.47 4.00 -9.54
N GLU A 70 11.41 2.91 -8.79
CA GLU A 70 11.08 1.60 -9.32
C GLU A 70 9.57 1.36 -9.42
N VAL A 71 9.16 0.61 -10.43
CA VAL A 71 7.78 0.15 -10.57
C VAL A 71 7.64 -1.22 -9.91
N HIS A 72 6.70 -1.36 -8.98
CA HIS A 72 6.45 -2.60 -8.24
C HIS A 72 4.96 -2.95 -8.34
N LEU A 73 4.64 -4.25 -8.39
CA LEU A 73 3.30 -4.75 -8.09
C LEU A 73 3.16 -4.84 -6.58
N ILE A 74 2.28 -4.05 -5.97
CA ILE A 74 2.24 -3.90 -4.50
C ILE A 74 1.03 -4.62 -3.91
N LEU A 75 -0.05 -4.76 -4.69
CA LEU A 75 -1.31 -5.37 -4.28
C LEU A 75 -1.87 -4.76 -2.97
N GLY A 76 -1.62 -3.46 -2.75
CA GLY A 76 -1.94 -2.77 -1.49
C GLY A 76 -3.45 -2.65 -1.26
N SER A 77 -4.22 -2.46 -2.33
CA SER A 77 -5.70 -2.52 -2.34
C SER A 77 -6.21 -3.89 -1.92
N SER A 78 -5.62 -4.97 -2.46
CA SER A 78 -5.97 -6.34 -2.10
C SER A 78 -5.68 -6.64 -0.63
N LEU A 79 -4.49 -6.31 -0.14
CA LEU A 79 -4.13 -6.47 1.28
C LEU A 79 -5.11 -5.71 2.18
N PHE A 80 -5.46 -4.48 1.81
CA PHE A 80 -6.44 -3.67 2.54
C PHE A 80 -7.82 -4.33 2.61
N LEU A 81 -8.32 -4.87 1.49
CA LEU A 81 -9.63 -5.50 1.45
C LEU A 81 -9.65 -6.84 2.21
N ILE A 82 -8.56 -7.61 2.16
CA ILE A 82 -8.51 -8.96 2.72
C ILE A 82 -8.13 -8.96 4.20
N LEU A 83 -7.13 -8.17 4.59
CA LEU A 83 -6.53 -8.19 5.92
C LEU A 83 -6.96 -6.99 6.78
N GLY A 84 -7.29 -5.88 6.12
CA GLY A 84 -7.70 -4.63 6.75
C GLY A 84 -6.60 -3.58 6.74
N ALA A 85 -6.96 -2.33 7.07
CA ALA A 85 -6.05 -1.18 6.98
C ALA A 85 -4.83 -1.30 7.91
N ALA A 86 -5.03 -1.66 9.18
CA ALA A 86 -3.94 -1.68 10.15
C ALA A 86 -2.91 -2.79 9.86
N PRO A 87 -3.31 -4.06 9.60
CA PRO A 87 -2.37 -5.08 9.18
C PRO A 87 -1.63 -4.73 7.88
N THR A 88 -2.33 -4.12 6.90
CA THR A 88 -1.71 -3.69 5.64
C THR A 88 -0.67 -2.61 5.87
N ALA A 89 -0.94 -1.62 6.72
CA ALA A 89 0.02 -0.57 7.06
C ALA A 89 1.29 -1.16 7.71
N ILE A 90 1.12 -2.09 8.65
CA ILE A 90 2.23 -2.80 9.29
C ILE A 90 3.01 -3.60 8.25
N GLY A 91 2.32 -4.35 7.39
CA GLY A 91 2.94 -5.17 6.35
C GLY A 91 3.74 -4.35 5.34
N LEU A 92 3.20 -3.22 4.88
CA LEU A 92 3.88 -2.32 3.95
C LEU A 92 5.14 -1.72 4.57
N ALA A 93 5.06 -1.26 5.81
CA ALA A 93 6.22 -0.70 6.51
C ALA A 93 7.28 -1.78 6.81
N ALA A 94 6.88 -2.88 7.44
CA ALA A 94 7.80 -3.94 7.83
C ALA A 94 8.39 -4.68 6.61
N GLY A 95 7.61 -4.92 5.56
CA GLY A 95 8.08 -5.54 4.32
C GLY A 95 9.13 -4.67 3.63
N LEU A 96 8.86 -3.37 3.52
CA LEU A 96 9.82 -2.40 3.00
C LEU A 96 11.09 -2.32 3.87
N ALA A 97 10.95 -2.37 5.20
CA ALA A 97 12.09 -2.33 6.12
C ALA A 97 12.96 -3.58 5.99
N LEU A 98 12.36 -4.77 5.87
CA LEU A 98 13.09 -6.02 5.65
C LEU A 98 13.87 -5.98 4.33
N GLN A 99 13.23 -5.53 3.25
CA GLN A 99 13.90 -5.32 1.97
C GLN A 99 15.08 -4.34 2.12
N SER A 100 14.84 -3.17 2.72
CA SER A 100 15.88 -2.15 2.89
C SER A 100 17.04 -2.62 3.79
N LEU A 101 16.79 -3.48 4.78
CA LEU A 101 17.83 -3.95 5.70
C LEU A 101 18.70 -5.07 5.11
N PHE A 102 18.13 -5.93 4.26
CA PHE A 102 18.79 -7.16 3.83
C PHE A 102 19.13 -7.22 2.34
N PHE A 103 18.42 -6.48 1.48
CA PHE A 103 18.55 -6.56 0.02
C PHE A 103 18.99 -5.23 -0.57
N GLU A 104 18.41 -4.10 -0.10
CA GLU A 104 18.72 -2.75 -0.61
C GLU A 104 19.16 -1.76 0.49
N PRO A 105 20.32 -1.96 1.15
CA PRO A 105 20.79 -1.08 2.22
C PRO A 105 20.93 0.40 1.86
N GLN A 106 21.17 0.71 0.59
CA GLN A 106 21.24 2.09 0.10
C GLN A 106 19.91 2.85 0.20
N ASP A 107 18.78 2.15 0.38
CA ASP A 107 17.47 2.78 0.56
C ASP A 107 17.16 3.13 2.02
N LEU A 108 17.95 2.64 2.99
CA LEU A 108 17.74 2.94 4.41
C LEU A 108 17.70 4.44 4.74
N PRO A 109 18.61 5.29 4.21
CA PRO A 109 18.51 6.74 4.41
C PRO A 109 17.19 7.32 3.90
N GLN A 110 16.62 6.72 2.85
CA GLN A 110 15.40 7.16 2.19
C GLN A 110 14.14 6.46 2.70
N TYR A 111 14.27 5.57 3.69
CA TYR A 111 13.18 4.74 4.17
C TYR A 111 11.94 5.57 4.55
N GLY A 112 12.13 6.73 5.20
CA GLY A 112 11.03 7.63 5.54
C GLY A 112 10.22 8.08 4.32
N MET A 113 10.90 8.33 3.21
CA MET A 113 10.26 8.77 1.97
C MET A 113 9.52 7.59 1.33
N ASN A 114 10.22 6.46 1.16
CA ASN A 114 9.67 5.24 0.55
C ASN A 114 8.45 4.72 1.33
N VAL A 115 8.51 4.68 2.67
CA VAL A 115 7.40 4.21 3.50
C VAL A 115 6.21 5.15 3.44
N THR A 116 6.43 6.47 3.32
CA THR A 116 5.31 7.41 3.19
C THR A 116 4.61 7.30 1.85
N THR A 117 5.32 6.97 0.77
CA THR A 117 4.71 6.69 -0.53
C THR A 117 3.68 5.56 -0.42
N LEU A 118 3.99 4.50 0.33
CA LEU A 118 3.07 3.39 0.59
C LEU A 118 1.94 3.78 1.55
N LEU A 119 2.27 4.33 2.71
CA LEU A 119 1.31 4.55 3.79
C LEU A 119 0.35 5.72 3.51
N ALA A 120 0.83 6.81 2.92
CA ALA A 120 -0.02 7.94 2.57
C ALA A 120 -1.10 7.52 1.56
N ALA A 121 -0.71 6.74 0.53
CA ALA A 121 -1.64 6.19 -0.44
C ALA A 121 -2.64 5.21 0.18
N LEU A 122 -2.19 4.34 1.10
CA LEU A 122 -3.06 3.44 1.86
C LEU A 122 -4.12 4.22 2.66
N PHE A 123 -3.72 5.24 3.42
CA PHE A 123 -4.64 6.02 4.24
C PHE A 123 -5.56 6.91 3.42
N ALA A 124 -5.09 7.44 2.29
CA ALA A 124 -5.93 8.12 1.31
C ALA A 124 -7.00 7.18 0.75
N MET A 125 -6.59 5.98 0.31
CA MET A 125 -7.52 4.93 -0.14
C MET A 125 -8.51 4.57 0.98
N GLN A 126 -8.07 4.38 2.22
CA GLN A 126 -8.97 4.09 3.33
C GLN A 126 -10.00 5.22 3.54
N ALA A 127 -9.61 6.48 3.40
CA ALA A 127 -10.52 7.61 3.50
C ALA A 127 -11.55 7.64 2.36
N VAL A 128 -11.13 7.33 1.12
CA VAL A 128 -12.04 7.21 -0.02
C VAL A 128 -12.96 6.00 0.12
N ALA A 129 -12.44 4.87 0.57
CA ALA A 129 -13.18 3.63 0.79
C ALA A 129 -14.37 3.84 1.74
N ARG A 130 -14.16 4.59 2.83
CA ARG A 130 -15.22 4.94 3.80
C ARG A 130 -16.39 5.73 3.18
N ARG A 131 -16.17 6.43 2.07
CA ARG A 131 -17.20 7.24 1.40
C ARG A 131 -17.83 6.54 0.20
N VAL A 132 -17.04 5.75 -0.52
CA VAL A 132 -17.42 5.18 -1.82
C VAL A 132 -17.89 3.73 -1.71
N LEU A 133 -17.36 2.96 -0.76
CA LEU A 133 -17.75 1.56 -0.63
C LEU A 133 -19.07 1.44 0.14
N PRO A 134 -20.02 0.61 -0.35
CA PRO A 134 -21.26 0.35 0.36
C PRO A 134 -21.02 -0.21 1.75
N ALA A 135 -21.75 0.31 2.74
CA ALA A 135 -21.64 -0.12 4.14
C ALA A 135 -22.52 -1.33 4.46
N ASP A 136 -23.59 -1.53 3.69
CA ASP A 136 -24.60 -2.57 3.84
C ASP A 136 -24.15 -3.97 3.41
N ARG A 137 -22.99 -4.09 2.76
CA ARG A 137 -22.50 -5.36 2.24
C ARG A 137 -21.03 -5.63 2.56
N PRO A 138 -20.64 -6.90 2.74
CA PRO A 138 -19.25 -7.29 2.94
C PRO A 138 -18.40 -7.06 1.69
N TYR A 139 -17.08 -6.99 1.85
CA TYR A 139 -16.16 -6.74 0.74
C TYR A 139 -16.18 -7.85 -0.31
N VAL A 140 -16.42 -9.10 0.08
CA VAL A 140 -16.64 -10.18 -0.89
C VAL A 140 -17.88 -9.97 -1.73
N GLU A 141 -18.82 -9.09 -1.41
CA GLU A 141 -19.98 -8.78 -2.26
C GLU A 141 -19.80 -7.51 -3.09
N LEU A 142 -18.62 -6.87 -3.03
CA LEU A 142 -18.34 -5.71 -3.85
C LEU A 142 -18.41 -6.09 -5.34
N GLY A 143 -19.03 -5.20 -6.12
CA GLY A 143 -18.92 -5.22 -7.57
C GLY A 143 -17.48 -4.94 -8.01
N TYR A 144 -17.07 -5.49 -9.15
CA TYR A 144 -15.72 -5.33 -9.69
C TYR A 144 -15.28 -3.87 -9.84
N GLY A 145 -16.22 -2.97 -10.19
CA GLY A 145 -15.94 -1.52 -10.28
C GLY A 145 -15.55 -0.87 -8.94
N HIS A 146 -15.97 -1.41 -7.79
CA HIS A 146 -15.54 -0.90 -6.49
C HIS A 146 -14.07 -1.28 -6.21
N VAL A 147 -13.67 -2.51 -6.52
CA VAL A 147 -12.29 -2.98 -6.34
C VAL A 147 -11.35 -2.25 -7.29
N LEU A 148 -11.74 -2.10 -8.56
CA LEU A 148 -10.99 -1.31 -9.53
C LEU A 148 -10.78 0.13 -9.04
N LYS A 149 -11.82 0.78 -8.50
CA LYS A 149 -11.68 2.12 -7.90
C LYS A 149 -10.68 2.16 -6.75
N MET A 150 -10.68 1.16 -5.87
CA MET A 150 -9.70 1.12 -4.76
C MET A 150 -8.27 0.94 -5.27
N SER A 151 -8.09 0.05 -6.24
CA SER A 151 -6.80 -0.15 -6.91
C SER A 151 -6.30 1.16 -7.55
N LEU A 152 -7.16 1.84 -8.32
CA LEU A 152 -6.83 3.14 -8.94
C LEU A 152 -6.48 4.23 -7.92
N VAL A 153 -7.19 4.30 -6.79
CA VAL A 153 -6.91 5.29 -5.75
C VAL A 153 -5.55 5.02 -5.09
N PHE A 154 -5.24 3.76 -4.81
CA PHE A 154 -3.95 3.39 -4.22
C PHE A 154 -2.80 3.67 -5.19
N GLN A 155 -2.90 3.22 -6.43
CA GLN A 155 -1.86 3.40 -7.44
C GLN A 155 -1.70 4.87 -7.86
N GLY A 156 -2.80 5.61 -7.99
CA GLY A 156 -2.76 7.06 -8.22
C GLY A 156 -2.13 7.80 -7.04
N GLY A 157 -2.39 7.35 -5.81
CA GLY A 157 -1.74 7.84 -4.59
C GLY A 157 -0.22 7.64 -4.62
N ILE A 158 0.25 6.46 -5.04
CA ILE A 158 1.67 6.17 -5.25
C ILE A 158 2.29 7.20 -6.21
N VAL A 159 1.74 7.29 -7.43
CA VAL A 159 2.30 8.13 -8.50
C VAL A 159 2.34 9.60 -8.07
N ALA A 160 1.27 10.07 -7.43
CA ALA A 160 1.21 11.42 -6.90
C ALA A 160 2.26 11.68 -5.82
N TRP A 161 2.54 10.72 -4.93
CA TRP A 161 3.53 10.86 -3.87
C TRP A 161 4.96 10.83 -4.42
N VAL A 162 5.25 9.96 -5.39
CA VAL A 162 6.54 9.95 -6.12
C VAL A 162 6.77 11.27 -6.86
N ALA A 163 5.74 11.76 -7.56
CA ALA A 163 5.80 13.05 -8.25
C ALA A 163 6.09 14.20 -7.28
N PHE A 164 5.40 14.21 -6.13
CA PHE A 164 5.64 15.17 -5.06
C PHE A 164 7.09 15.18 -4.60
N TRP A 165 7.64 14.02 -4.22
CA TRP A 165 9.02 13.94 -3.74
C TRP A 165 10.04 14.31 -4.80
N THR A 166 9.80 13.93 -6.05
CA THR A 166 10.69 14.27 -7.16
C THR A 166 10.72 15.78 -7.40
N ILE A 167 9.56 16.43 -7.44
CA ILE A 167 9.44 17.89 -7.60
C ILE A 167 10.03 18.61 -6.39
N TYR A 168 9.81 18.11 -5.17
CA TYR A 168 10.37 18.67 -3.95
C TYR A 168 11.91 18.58 -3.91
N GLY A 169 12.43 17.43 -4.32
CA GLY A 169 13.86 17.13 -4.38
C GLY A 169 14.60 17.93 -5.45
N ARG A 170 14.17 17.79 -6.71
CA ARG A 170 14.87 18.32 -7.91
C ARG A 170 14.31 19.65 -8.44
N GLY A 171 13.17 20.13 -7.92
CA GLY A 171 12.48 21.32 -8.43
C GLY A 171 11.60 21.04 -9.65
N ALA A 172 10.74 21.99 -10.02
CA ALA A 172 9.74 21.84 -11.09
C ALA A 172 10.27 22.16 -12.50
N GLY A 173 11.48 21.70 -12.83
CA GLY A 173 12.08 21.87 -14.16
C GLY A 173 11.50 20.93 -15.22
N ALA A 174 11.73 21.23 -16.50
CA ALA A 174 11.26 20.41 -17.62
C ALA A 174 11.78 18.95 -17.54
N GLU A 175 13.05 18.77 -17.19
CA GLU A 175 13.65 17.44 -16.99
C GLU A 175 12.97 16.67 -15.84
N THR A 176 12.67 17.33 -14.72
CA THR A 176 11.94 16.72 -13.61
C THR A 176 10.55 16.28 -14.05
N LEU A 177 9.80 17.14 -14.73
CA LEU A 177 8.45 16.81 -15.21
C LEU A 177 8.48 15.68 -16.23
N GLN A 178 9.48 15.63 -17.11
CA GLN A 178 9.67 14.53 -18.04
C GLN A 178 9.97 13.22 -17.30
N SER A 179 10.82 13.25 -16.27
CA SER A 179 11.14 12.06 -15.47
C SER A 179 9.91 11.53 -14.72
N VAL A 180 9.13 12.41 -14.09
CA VAL A 180 7.85 12.05 -13.44
C VAL A 180 6.86 11.51 -14.47
N GLY A 181 6.78 12.11 -15.66
CA GLY A 181 5.94 11.64 -16.75
C GLY A 181 6.33 10.24 -17.22
N SER A 182 7.63 9.96 -17.35
CA SER A 182 8.14 8.64 -17.73
C SER A 182 7.82 7.57 -16.68
N PHE A 183 8.01 7.90 -15.40
CA PHE A 183 7.63 7.03 -14.29
C PHE A 183 6.13 6.76 -14.31
N GLY A 184 5.30 7.80 -14.39
CA GLY A 184 3.85 7.66 -14.47
C GLY A 184 3.39 6.79 -15.63
N ALA A 185 4.00 6.97 -16.82
CA ALA A 185 3.70 6.17 -18.00
C ALA A 185 4.06 4.69 -17.81
N ALA A 186 5.23 4.38 -17.23
CA ALA A 186 5.58 2.99 -16.93
C ALA A 186 4.67 2.40 -15.85
N TYR A 187 4.31 3.20 -14.85
CA TYR A 187 3.42 2.82 -13.75
C TYR A 187 1.98 2.55 -14.24
N MET A 188 1.60 3.05 -15.42
CA MET A 188 0.33 2.66 -16.05
C MET A 188 0.24 1.15 -16.32
N THR A 189 1.37 0.47 -16.52
CA THR A 189 1.40 -1.00 -16.67
C THR A 189 0.90 -1.68 -15.39
N VAL A 190 1.32 -1.19 -14.22
CA VAL A 190 0.82 -1.65 -12.91
C VAL A 190 -0.65 -1.30 -12.76
N VAL A 191 -1.05 -0.08 -13.10
CA VAL A 191 -2.46 0.35 -13.08
C VAL A 191 -3.36 -0.52 -13.95
N LEU A 192 -2.84 -1.12 -15.02
CA LEU A 192 -3.60 -2.02 -15.89
C LEU A 192 -3.59 -3.48 -15.38
N LEU A 193 -2.45 -3.96 -14.88
CA LEU A 193 -2.29 -5.35 -14.45
C LEU A 193 -2.82 -5.63 -13.04
N GLU A 194 -2.49 -4.77 -12.07
CA GLU A 194 -2.81 -4.97 -10.66
C GLU A 194 -4.32 -5.08 -10.41
N PRO A 195 -5.20 -4.27 -11.04
CA PRO A 195 -6.63 -4.47 -10.87
C PRO A 195 -7.12 -5.83 -11.36
N LEU A 196 -6.53 -6.41 -12.41
CA LEU A 196 -6.93 -7.75 -12.88
C LEU A 196 -6.60 -8.81 -11.83
N VAL A 197 -5.45 -8.69 -11.17
CA VAL A 197 -5.06 -9.53 -10.04
C VAL A 197 -6.00 -9.30 -8.86
N ASP A 198 -6.34 -8.06 -8.53
CA ASP A 198 -7.30 -7.71 -7.47
C ASP A 198 -8.69 -8.32 -7.74
N LEU A 199 -9.15 -8.32 -8.99
CA LEU A 199 -10.42 -8.94 -9.38
C LEU A 199 -10.38 -10.47 -9.27
N ALA A 200 -9.25 -11.09 -9.66
CA ALA A 200 -9.05 -12.53 -9.52
C ALA A 200 -9.05 -12.94 -8.03
N ILE A 201 -8.38 -12.15 -7.17
CA ILE A 201 -8.39 -12.36 -5.73
C ILE A 201 -9.80 -12.19 -5.15
N LEU A 202 -10.54 -11.17 -5.56
CA LEU A 202 -11.95 -11.00 -5.15
C LEU A 202 -12.81 -12.20 -5.59
N ALA A 203 -12.64 -12.70 -6.81
CA ALA A 203 -13.37 -13.86 -7.32
C ALA A 203 -13.05 -15.13 -6.51
N ALA A 204 -11.78 -15.35 -6.16
CA ALA A 204 -11.36 -16.44 -5.28
C ALA A 204 -11.99 -16.31 -3.88
N ALA A 205 -11.94 -15.10 -3.30
CA ALA A 205 -12.54 -14.82 -1.98
C ALA A 205 -14.06 -15.05 -1.97
N LYS A 206 -14.77 -14.63 -3.03
CA LYS A 206 -16.20 -14.92 -3.24
C LYS A 206 -16.49 -16.41 -3.22
N ARG A 207 -15.68 -17.21 -3.90
CA ARG A 207 -15.84 -18.67 -3.99
C ARG A 207 -15.56 -19.39 -2.68
N TRP A 208 -14.70 -18.83 -1.83
CA TRP A 208 -14.36 -19.38 -0.50
C TRP A 208 -15.36 -19.06 0.61
N ARG A 209 -16.26 -18.09 0.41
CA ARG A 209 -17.29 -17.69 1.38
C ARG A 209 -18.16 -18.85 1.89
N GLY A 210 -18.28 -19.95 1.14
CA GLY A 210 -19.01 -21.15 1.56
C GLY A 210 -18.30 -22.09 2.54
N ARG A 211 -17.01 -21.89 2.84
CA ARG A 211 -16.20 -22.80 3.70
C ARG A 211 -15.68 -22.18 4.99
N ALA A 212 -15.80 -20.86 5.18
CA ALA A 212 -15.27 -20.19 6.35
C ALA A 212 -16.25 -20.28 7.53
N GLY A 213 -16.01 -21.21 8.46
CA GLY A 213 -16.63 -21.20 9.79
C GLY A 213 -16.11 -20.05 10.67
N ARG A 214 -16.49 -20.03 11.96
CA ARG A 214 -16.15 -18.99 12.96
C ARG A 214 -14.63 -18.69 13.10
N GLY A 215 -13.73 -19.55 12.60
CA GLY A 215 -12.28 -19.34 12.62
C GLY A 215 -11.71 -18.32 11.60
N GLY A 216 -12.50 -17.90 10.60
CA GLY A 216 -12.03 -16.93 9.58
C GLY A 216 -11.78 -15.52 10.13
N ALA A 217 -12.40 -15.16 11.25
CA ALA A 217 -12.29 -13.83 11.86
C ALA A 217 -10.88 -13.50 12.39
N LEU A 218 -10.01 -14.50 12.62
CA LEU A 218 -8.63 -14.23 13.02
C LEU A 218 -7.75 -13.87 11.81
N VAL A 219 -8.00 -14.50 10.66
CA VAL A 219 -7.14 -14.44 9.45
C VAL A 219 -7.57 -13.32 8.51
N PHE A 220 -8.86 -13.01 8.42
CA PHE A 220 -9.40 -12.06 7.45
C PHE A 220 -10.10 -10.87 8.11
N ALA A 221 -10.04 -9.71 7.46
CA ALA A 221 -10.78 -8.51 7.83
C ALA A 221 -12.24 -8.85 8.14
N ARG A 222 -12.78 -8.32 9.24
CA ARG A 222 -14.20 -8.53 9.56
C ARG A 222 -15.11 -8.08 8.41
N ARG A 223 -14.78 -6.94 7.80
CA ARG A 223 -15.47 -6.42 6.62
C ARG A 223 -15.35 -7.30 5.37
N LEU A 224 -14.43 -8.27 5.34
CA LEU A 224 -14.34 -9.20 4.22
C LEU A 224 -15.63 -10.03 4.10
N HIS A 225 -16.17 -10.51 5.23
CA HIS A 225 -17.35 -11.39 5.26
C HIS A 225 -18.57 -10.78 5.93
N HIS A 226 -18.44 -9.63 6.60
CA HIS A 226 -19.53 -8.92 7.27
C HIS A 226 -19.69 -7.49 6.75
N ALA A 227 -20.91 -6.96 6.83
CA ALA A 227 -21.18 -5.53 6.62
C ALA A 227 -20.49 -4.66 7.70
N ALA A 228 -20.51 -3.34 7.47
CA ALA A 228 -19.82 -2.32 8.25
C ALA A 228 -20.07 -2.33 9.76
#